data_AF-A0A948B354-F1
#
_entry.id   AF-A0A948B354-F1
#
_cell.length_a   1.000
_cell.length_b   1.000
_cell.length_c   1.000
_cell.angle_alpha   90.00
_cell.angle_beta   90.00
_cell.angle_gamma   90.00
#
_symmetry.space_group_name_H-M   'P 1'
#
loop_
_entity.id
_entity.type
_entity.pdbx_description
1 polymer ?
#
loop_
_entity_poly.entity_id
_entity_poly.type
_entity_poly.pdbx_seq_one_letter_code
_entity_poly.pdbx_strand_id
1 'polypeptide(L)'
;NAEPAKWDDETGPFSGAIKGRKLYGRGASDMKGAFATMFHSMHILKNLNPEEYGGEIYIVGTVVEELFEGVCFLEALKKIRPDYIIVGEASEGRLNIAQRGRAEILIHIFGRGAHASVGRTTVNPLEQVAFIIEAFHVWYRSEAVALLGKRNIVPTDIKIPLGGGGGIDGRGGNSTVPNEVDLTYDVRTLPGDTQDSIIQLVRGNMEPVLYHGKKLYPESTDPTIEYASDECTTFTGVHLKQSKFAPAWKTEEDEEIVVRAKKGLAAAGLPIEIGAYSFCTDGSGVVKYRELSPEANCQIIGFGPSQESLAHTTNEYISLDEMQKAFKGYAGIVSELLRLS
;
A
#
# COMPACT_ATOMS: atom_id res chain seq x y z
N ASN A 1 -13.30 11.06 3.06
CA ASN A 1 -13.15 10.92 4.52
C ASN A 1 -12.87 12.27 5.24
N ALA A 2 -12.39 13.34 4.56
CA ALA A 2 -12.06 14.64 5.19
C ALA A 2 -13.16 15.72 5.08
N GLU A 3 -14.42 15.31 4.86
CA GLU A 3 -15.54 16.25 4.76
C GLU A 3 -15.92 16.75 6.16
N PRO A 4 -15.85 18.07 6.45
CA PRO A 4 -16.10 18.59 7.81
C PRO A 4 -17.44 18.19 8.41
N ALA A 5 -18.50 18.10 7.60
CA ALA A 5 -19.83 17.69 8.05
C ALA A 5 -19.95 16.23 8.53
N LYS A 6 -18.92 15.41 8.27
CA LYS A 6 -18.84 14.01 8.71
C LYS A 6 -17.93 13.84 9.95
N TRP A 7 -17.46 14.94 10.51
CA TRP A 7 -16.61 14.96 11.70
C TRP A 7 -17.35 15.62 12.86
N ASP A 8 -16.93 15.32 14.08
CA ASP A 8 -17.47 16.01 15.25
C ASP A 8 -17.03 17.48 15.24
N ASP A 9 -17.92 18.41 15.61
CA ASP A 9 -17.71 19.86 15.52
C ASP A 9 -16.44 20.34 16.22
N GLU A 10 -16.10 19.74 17.37
CA GLU A 10 -14.92 20.10 18.18
C GLU A 10 -13.61 19.50 17.66
N THR A 11 -13.67 18.50 16.76
CA THR A 11 -12.51 17.72 16.33
C THR A 11 -12.39 17.67 14.81
N GLY A 12 -12.82 18.72 14.11
CA GLY A 12 -12.85 18.76 12.64
C GLY A 12 -11.55 18.31 11.96
N PRO A 13 -11.61 17.91 10.66
CA PRO A 13 -10.56 17.16 9.98
C PRO A 13 -9.20 17.86 9.91
N PHE A 14 -9.15 19.18 10.03
CA PHE A 14 -7.90 19.96 9.98
C PHE A 14 -7.67 20.78 11.26
N SER A 15 -8.35 20.42 12.35
CA SER A 15 -8.33 21.18 13.60
C SER A 15 -7.04 20.98 14.41
N GLY A 16 -6.49 19.75 14.42
CA GLY A 16 -5.44 19.38 15.37
C GLY A 16 -5.93 19.40 16.83
N ALA A 17 -7.24 19.26 17.05
CA ALA A 17 -7.83 19.36 18.38
C ALA A 17 -7.37 18.21 19.29
N ILE A 18 -7.04 18.52 20.54
CA ILE A 18 -6.76 17.53 21.58
C ILE A 18 -8.00 17.41 22.47
N LYS A 19 -8.58 16.22 22.54
CA LYS A 19 -9.71 15.90 23.44
C LYS A 19 -9.36 14.66 24.26
N GLY A 20 -9.18 14.86 25.57
CA GLY A 20 -8.62 13.84 26.46
C GLY A 20 -7.17 13.52 26.11
N ARG A 21 -6.87 12.23 25.85
CA ARG A 21 -5.53 11.74 25.46
C ARG A 21 -5.41 11.45 23.96
N LYS A 22 -6.23 12.10 23.13
CA LYS A 22 -6.28 11.89 21.68
C LYS A 22 -6.14 13.21 20.94
N LEU A 23 -5.27 13.23 19.94
CA LEU A 23 -5.09 14.31 18.98
C LEU A 23 -5.85 13.95 17.70
N TYR A 24 -6.83 14.75 17.31
CA TYR A 24 -7.72 14.51 16.17
C TYR A 24 -7.30 15.31 14.93
N GLY A 25 -7.50 14.71 13.77
CA GLY A 25 -7.30 15.35 12.46
C GLY A 25 -6.96 14.33 11.39
N ARG A 26 -7.27 14.65 10.13
CA ARG A 26 -6.82 13.90 8.96
C ARG A 26 -5.30 13.92 8.93
N GLY A 27 -4.74 12.71 8.94
CA GLY A 27 -3.33 12.44 8.99
C GLY A 27 -2.70 12.58 10.38
N ALA A 28 -3.51 12.68 11.44
CA ALA A 28 -3.01 12.56 12.80
C ALA A 28 -2.42 11.16 13.04
N SER A 29 -3.13 10.12 12.60
CA SER A 29 -2.65 8.73 12.58
C SER A 29 -1.76 8.48 11.36
N ASP A 30 -2.14 9.01 10.20
CA ASP A 30 -1.60 8.61 8.89
C ASP A 30 -1.02 9.79 8.07
N MET A 31 0.27 10.11 8.19
CA MET A 31 1.17 9.68 9.27
C MET A 31 1.88 10.88 9.93
N LYS A 32 1.25 12.07 9.91
CA LYS A 32 1.87 13.32 10.42
C LYS A 32 2.15 13.27 11.92
N GLY A 33 1.33 12.57 12.71
CA GLY A 33 1.59 12.38 14.14
C GLY A 33 2.85 11.55 14.39
N ALA A 34 3.03 10.46 13.63
CA ALA A 34 4.25 9.66 13.67
C ALA A 34 5.47 10.48 13.20
N PHE A 35 5.34 11.23 12.10
CA PHE A 35 6.40 12.10 11.58
C PHE A 35 6.85 13.16 12.60
N ALA A 36 5.89 13.83 13.25
CA ALA A 36 6.19 14.78 14.32
C ALA A 36 6.91 14.09 15.50
N THR A 37 6.49 12.87 15.86
CA THR A 37 7.10 12.07 16.92
C THR A 37 8.55 11.73 16.59
N MET A 38 8.83 11.26 15.36
CA MET A 38 10.18 11.01 14.87
C MET A 38 11.05 12.26 14.98
N PHE A 39 10.56 13.40 14.51
CA PHE A 39 11.29 14.66 14.55
C PHE A 39 11.69 15.07 15.97
N HIS A 40 10.75 15.00 16.90
CA HIS A 40 11.03 15.34 18.29
C HIS A 40 11.98 14.33 18.96
N SER A 41 11.83 13.02 18.68
CA SER A 41 12.74 11.98 19.19
C SER A 41 14.18 12.21 18.75
N MET A 42 14.39 12.46 17.45
CA MET A 42 15.73 12.67 16.90
C MET A 42 16.33 13.99 17.38
N HIS A 43 15.52 15.04 17.51
CA HIS A 43 15.97 16.30 18.11
C HIS A 43 16.48 16.11 19.53
N ILE A 44 15.76 15.34 20.37
CA ILE A 44 16.17 15.08 21.74
C ILE A 44 17.42 14.18 21.77
N LEU A 45 17.45 13.13 20.96
CA LEU A 45 18.62 12.24 20.87
C LEU A 45 19.89 12.99 20.49
N LYS A 46 19.82 13.89 19.50
CA LYS A 46 20.96 14.73 19.09
C LYS A 46 21.50 15.63 20.20
N ASN A 47 20.65 16.03 21.16
CA ASN A 47 21.05 16.90 22.26
C ASN A 47 21.50 16.14 23.52
N LEU A 48 21.21 14.83 23.60
CA LEU A 48 21.58 13.98 24.74
C LEU A 48 22.78 13.12 24.37
N ASN A 49 23.94 13.41 24.96
CA ASN A 49 25.21 12.68 24.77
C ASN A 49 25.63 12.52 23.30
N PRO A 50 25.79 13.61 22.53
CA PRO A 50 26.15 13.53 21.09
C PRO A 50 27.45 12.78 20.83
N GLU A 51 28.37 12.75 21.79
CA GLU A 51 29.66 12.05 21.71
C GLU A 51 29.54 10.52 21.73
N GLU A 52 28.38 9.96 22.12
CA GLU A 52 28.13 8.51 22.15
C GLU A 52 27.67 7.93 20.80
N TYR A 53 27.31 8.80 19.86
CA TYR A 53 26.66 8.44 18.61
C TYR A 53 27.48 8.84 17.38
N GLY A 54 27.58 7.95 16.41
CA GLY A 54 28.17 8.20 15.10
C GLY A 54 27.13 8.21 13.98
N GLY A 55 27.51 8.73 12.81
CA GLY A 55 26.68 8.69 11.60
C GLY A 55 25.75 9.90 11.44
N GLU A 56 24.78 9.75 10.53
CA GLU A 56 23.84 10.81 10.14
C GLU A 56 22.39 10.34 10.27
N ILE A 57 21.52 11.25 10.70
CA ILE A 57 20.08 11.00 10.79
C ILE A 57 19.38 11.88 9.76
N TYR A 58 18.62 11.23 8.87
CA TYR A 58 17.75 11.89 7.91
C TYR A 58 16.29 11.64 8.29
N ILE A 59 15.50 12.72 8.38
CA ILE A 59 14.04 12.62 8.51
C ILE A 59 13.47 12.98 7.15
N VAL A 60 12.83 12.00 6.51
CA VAL A 60 12.35 12.11 5.13
C VAL A 60 10.83 12.15 5.15
N GLY A 61 10.26 13.29 4.73
CA GLY A 61 8.85 13.42 4.43
C GLY A 61 8.66 13.42 2.91
N THR A 62 7.86 12.50 2.40
CA THR A 62 7.52 12.38 0.98
C THR A 62 6.15 12.98 0.70
N VAL A 63 5.86 13.15 -0.58
CA VAL A 63 4.53 13.47 -1.08
C VAL A 63 4.04 12.29 -1.92
N VAL A 64 2.74 12.27 -2.19
CA VAL A 64 2.07 11.32 -3.10
C VAL A 64 2.16 9.84 -2.73
N GLU A 65 2.60 9.49 -1.53
CA GLU A 65 2.61 8.10 -1.03
C GLU A 65 1.23 7.44 -1.18
N GLU A 66 0.17 8.15 -0.76
CA GLU A 66 -1.25 7.76 -0.89
C GLU A 66 -1.73 7.47 -2.34
N LEU A 67 -0.94 7.85 -3.34
CA LEU A 67 -1.19 7.53 -4.75
C LEU A 67 -0.17 6.53 -5.32
N PHE A 68 1.10 6.65 -4.91
CA PHE A 68 2.25 5.96 -5.47
C PHE A 68 3.27 5.61 -4.38
N GLU A 69 3.07 4.46 -3.73
CA GLU A 69 3.90 4.00 -2.63
C GLU A 69 5.36 3.79 -3.09
N GLY A 70 6.28 4.52 -2.46
CA GLY A 70 7.73 4.36 -2.64
C GLY A 70 8.34 5.17 -3.78
N VAL A 71 7.54 5.79 -4.65
CA VAL A 71 8.05 6.48 -5.86
C VAL A 71 8.86 7.72 -5.50
N CYS A 72 8.32 8.59 -4.65
CA CYS A 72 9.07 9.76 -4.18
C CYS A 72 10.16 9.38 -3.18
N PHE A 73 9.94 8.34 -2.38
CA PHE A 73 10.95 7.86 -1.43
C PHE A 73 12.20 7.31 -2.12
N LEU A 74 12.04 6.60 -3.24
CA LEU A 74 13.15 6.11 -4.05
C LEU A 74 14.12 7.22 -4.48
N GLU A 75 13.61 8.41 -4.80
CA GLU A 75 14.45 9.56 -5.14
C GLU A 75 15.24 10.11 -3.94
N ALA A 76 14.70 9.99 -2.72
CA ALA A 76 15.45 10.28 -1.50
C ALA A 76 16.53 9.23 -1.24
N LEU A 77 16.21 7.94 -1.40
CA LEU A 77 17.16 6.83 -1.22
C LEU A 77 18.37 6.94 -2.13
N LYS A 78 18.17 7.31 -3.40
CA LYS A 78 19.27 7.54 -4.37
C LYS A 78 20.25 8.62 -3.93
N LYS A 79 19.77 9.63 -3.18
CA LYS A 79 20.59 10.76 -2.71
C LYS A 79 21.26 10.48 -1.37
N ILE A 80 20.50 9.90 -0.43
CA ILE A 80 20.92 9.71 0.96
C ILE A 80 21.79 8.45 1.10
N ARG A 81 21.46 7.38 0.37
CA ARG A 81 22.10 6.06 0.46
C ARG A 81 22.20 5.52 1.91
N PRO A 82 21.07 5.37 2.62
CA PRO A 82 21.07 4.99 4.03
C PRO A 82 21.40 3.51 4.26
N ASP A 83 22.08 3.20 5.36
CA ASP A 83 22.28 1.83 5.85
C ASP A 83 21.01 1.27 6.50
N TYR A 84 20.26 2.10 7.22
CA TYR A 84 19.07 1.71 7.97
C TYR A 84 17.89 2.62 7.68
N ILE A 85 16.70 2.04 7.57
CA ILE A 85 15.43 2.73 7.33
C ILE A 85 14.41 2.33 8.40
N ILE A 86 13.73 3.32 8.97
CA ILE A 86 12.59 3.13 9.87
C ILE A 86 11.36 3.78 9.23
N VAL A 87 10.41 2.98 8.77
CA VAL A 87 9.11 3.44 8.27
C VAL A 87 8.22 3.76 9.48
N GLY A 88 7.64 4.96 9.51
CA GLY A 88 6.89 5.48 10.66
C GLY A 88 5.41 5.16 10.69
N GLU A 89 4.94 4.35 9.75
CA GLU A 89 3.52 4.04 9.59
C GLU A 89 2.94 3.33 10.81
N ALA A 90 1.62 3.43 10.94
CA ALA A 90 0.88 2.91 12.09
C ALA A 90 1.16 1.42 12.35
N SER A 91 1.87 1.12 13.45
CA SER A 91 2.21 -0.24 13.85
C SER A 91 1.79 -0.60 15.27
N GLU A 92 1.12 0.31 15.99
CA GLU A 92 0.79 0.18 17.42
C GLU A 92 2.01 -0.09 18.31
N GLY A 93 3.17 0.43 17.91
CA GLY A 93 4.43 0.17 18.57
C GLY A 93 4.99 -1.24 18.36
N ARG A 94 4.42 -2.04 17.44
CA ARG A 94 5.04 -3.29 16.98
C ARG A 94 6.26 -2.98 16.12
N LEU A 95 7.29 -3.82 16.23
CA LEU A 95 8.44 -3.84 15.34
C LEU A 95 8.07 -4.62 14.08
N ASN A 96 7.65 -3.91 13.05
CA ASN A 96 7.27 -4.52 11.78
C ASN A 96 8.51 -4.85 10.96
N ILE A 97 8.71 -6.13 10.65
CA ILE A 97 9.87 -6.60 9.86
C ILE A 97 9.46 -7.06 8.45
N ALA A 98 8.20 -6.87 8.10
CA ALA A 98 7.70 -7.19 6.78
C ALA A 98 6.52 -6.28 6.41
N GLN A 99 6.22 -6.25 5.12
CA GLN A 99 5.10 -5.51 4.55
C GLN A 99 4.53 -6.26 3.35
N ARG A 100 3.20 -6.23 3.21
CA ARG A 100 2.53 -6.62 1.95
C ARG A 100 2.64 -5.50 0.93
N GLY A 101 2.92 -5.85 -0.32
CA GLY A 101 2.82 -4.90 -1.43
C GLY A 101 1.41 -4.93 -2.04
N ARG A 102 1.24 -4.20 -3.14
CA ARG A 102 -0.04 -4.03 -3.84
C ARG A 102 0.17 -3.92 -5.33
N ALA A 103 -0.74 -4.51 -6.08
CA ALA A 103 -0.83 -4.42 -7.52
C ALA A 103 -2.29 -4.20 -7.86
N GLU A 104 -2.60 -3.16 -8.63
CA GLU A 104 -3.94 -2.95 -9.17
C GLU A 104 -3.94 -3.41 -10.63
N ILE A 105 -4.70 -4.47 -10.89
CA ILE A 105 -4.76 -5.13 -12.19
C ILE A 105 -6.06 -4.74 -12.87
N LEU A 106 -5.96 -4.31 -14.12
CA LEU A 106 -7.07 -4.00 -14.99
C LEU A 106 -7.19 -5.11 -16.05
N ILE A 107 -8.36 -5.74 -16.09
CA ILE A 107 -8.70 -6.77 -17.07
C ILE A 107 -9.75 -6.18 -18.01
N HIS A 108 -9.38 -5.92 -19.27
CA HIS A 108 -10.32 -5.44 -20.28
C HIS A 108 -10.94 -6.61 -21.02
N ILE A 109 -12.25 -6.74 -20.92
CA ILE A 109 -13.01 -7.87 -21.44
C ILE A 109 -13.86 -7.35 -22.60
N PHE A 110 -13.66 -7.94 -23.77
CA PHE A 110 -14.33 -7.52 -24.99
C PHE A 110 -15.61 -8.31 -25.25
N GLY A 111 -16.58 -7.62 -25.81
CA GLY A 111 -17.90 -8.10 -26.15
C GLY A 111 -18.36 -7.62 -27.51
N ARG A 112 -19.64 -7.82 -27.79
CA ARG A 112 -20.28 -7.35 -29.01
C ARG A 112 -21.65 -6.79 -28.66
N GLY A 113 -21.83 -5.50 -28.90
CA GLY A 113 -23.05 -4.80 -28.58
C GLY A 113 -24.23 -5.33 -29.36
N ALA A 114 -25.33 -5.61 -28.66
CA ALA A 114 -26.57 -6.05 -29.27
C ALA A 114 -27.76 -5.72 -28.35
N HIS A 115 -28.96 -5.67 -28.93
CA HIS A 115 -30.18 -5.53 -28.14
C HIS A 115 -30.38 -6.77 -27.26
N ALA A 116 -30.65 -6.61 -25.96
CA ALA A 116 -30.72 -7.73 -25.02
C ALA A 116 -31.75 -8.80 -25.40
N SER A 117 -32.79 -8.43 -26.18
CA SER A 117 -33.77 -9.39 -26.72
C SER A 117 -33.19 -10.44 -27.68
N VAL A 118 -31.97 -10.26 -28.21
CA VAL A 118 -31.32 -11.29 -29.03
C VAL A 118 -30.79 -12.46 -28.19
N GLY A 119 -30.80 -12.33 -26.86
CA GLY A 119 -30.33 -13.38 -25.95
C GLY A 119 -28.82 -13.63 -26.07
N ARG A 120 -28.41 -14.90 -26.01
CA ARG A 120 -26.99 -15.33 -26.00
C ARG A 120 -26.37 -15.48 -27.40
N THR A 121 -26.93 -14.83 -28.42
CA THR A 121 -26.34 -14.86 -29.78
C THR A 121 -25.21 -13.85 -29.97
N THR A 122 -24.90 -13.05 -28.95
CA THR A 122 -23.80 -12.08 -28.96
C THR A 122 -22.81 -12.37 -27.85
N VAL A 123 -21.56 -11.93 -28.03
CA VAL A 123 -20.51 -12.05 -27.01
C VAL A 123 -20.82 -11.08 -25.88
N ASN A 124 -21.24 -11.60 -24.73
CA ASN A 124 -21.59 -10.78 -23.57
C ASN A 124 -20.39 -10.69 -22.61
N PRO A 125 -19.73 -9.53 -22.48
CA PRO A 125 -18.56 -9.39 -21.63
C PRO A 125 -18.92 -9.45 -20.12
N LEU A 126 -20.16 -9.15 -19.74
CA LEU A 126 -20.62 -9.29 -18.36
C LEU A 126 -20.75 -10.75 -17.92
N GLU A 127 -21.15 -11.66 -18.83
CA GLU A 127 -21.16 -13.10 -18.54
C GLU A 127 -19.73 -13.64 -18.39
N GLN A 128 -18.77 -13.09 -19.16
CA GLN A 128 -17.35 -13.44 -19.03
C GLN A 128 -16.74 -12.96 -17.70
N VAL A 129 -17.11 -11.77 -17.21
CA VAL A 129 -16.73 -11.28 -15.87
C VAL A 129 -17.13 -12.29 -14.79
N ALA A 130 -18.33 -12.87 -14.87
CA ALA A 130 -18.78 -13.85 -13.89
C ALA A 130 -17.85 -15.08 -13.82
N PHE A 131 -17.38 -15.58 -14.97
CA PHE A 131 -16.42 -16.70 -14.99
C PHE A 131 -15.07 -16.31 -14.40
N ILE A 132 -14.60 -15.08 -14.68
CA ILE A 132 -13.31 -14.59 -14.16
C ILE A 132 -13.38 -14.43 -12.63
N ILE A 133 -14.47 -13.85 -12.09
CA ILE A 133 -14.67 -13.70 -10.65
C ILE A 133 -14.68 -15.05 -9.94
N GLU A 134 -15.38 -16.03 -10.50
CA GLU A 134 -15.41 -17.40 -9.96
C GLU A 134 -14.00 -18.02 -9.92
N ALA A 135 -13.20 -17.81 -10.96
CA ALA A 135 -11.83 -18.32 -11.04
C ALA A 135 -10.95 -17.82 -9.87
N PHE A 136 -11.01 -16.52 -9.59
CA PHE A 136 -10.21 -15.91 -8.53
C PHE A 136 -10.76 -16.22 -7.13
N HIS A 137 -12.07 -16.45 -6.97
CA HIS A 137 -12.66 -16.83 -5.68
C HIS A 137 -12.12 -18.18 -5.16
N VAL A 138 -11.90 -19.15 -6.06
CA VAL A 138 -11.39 -20.48 -5.72
C VAL A 138 -9.90 -20.46 -5.31
N TRP A 139 -9.15 -19.41 -5.69
CA TRP A 139 -7.69 -19.37 -5.63
C TRP A 139 -7.09 -18.69 -4.37
N TYR A 140 -7.82 -18.64 -3.25
CA TYR A 140 -7.30 -18.15 -1.94
C TYR A 140 -6.25 -19.08 -1.29
N ARG A 141 -5.47 -19.83 -2.08
CA ARG A 141 -4.59 -20.93 -1.64
C ARG A 141 -3.12 -20.74 -2.03
N SER A 142 -2.61 -19.51 -2.12
CA SER A 142 -1.16 -19.32 -2.10
C SER A 142 -0.58 -19.87 -0.79
N GLU A 143 0.69 -20.29 -0.82
CA GLU A 143 1.42 -20.54 0.42
C GLU A 143 1.40 -19.29 1.30
N ALA A 144 1.26 -19.49 2.60
CA ALA A 144 1.29 -18.40 3.56
C ALA A 144 2.74 -18.04 3.83
N VAL A 145 3.08 -16.76 3.70
CA VAL A 145 4.38 -16.24 4.12
C VAL A 145 4.30 -15.90 5.61
N ALA A 146 5.34 -16.26 6.39
CA ALA A 146 5.39 -15.92 7.81
C ALA A 146 5.16 -14.42 8.02
N LEU A 147 4.33 -14.06 9.02
CA LEU A 147 3.81 -12.71 9.32
C LEU A 147 2.88 -12.10 8.27
N LEU A 148 3.09 -12.36 6.97
CA LEU A 148 2.31 -11.76 5.89
C LEU A 148 1.10 -12.60 5.46
N GLY A 149 0.97 -13.85 5.89
CA GLY A 149 -0.15 -14.71 5.54
C GLY A 149 -0.25 -15.00 4.04
N LYS A 150 -1.47 -15.24 3.56
CA LYS A 150 -1.75 -15.57 2.15
C LYS A 150 -1.97 -14.32 1.30
N ARG A 151 -1.72 -14.46 0.00
CA ARG A 151 -2.04 -13.45 -1.02
C ARG A 151 -3.55 -13.24 -1.11
N ASN A 152 -3.96 -11.97 -1.09
CA ASN A 152 -5.34 -11.58 -1.35
C ASN A 152 -5.44 -11.09 -2.81
N ILE A 153 -6.44 -11.58 -3.55
CA ILE A 153 -6.78 -11.13 -4.90
C ILE A 153 -8.28 -10.85 -4.88
N VAL A 154 -8.66 -9.58 -4.90
CA VAL A 154 -10.03 -9.15 -4.63
C VAL A 154 -10.50 -8.26 -5.77
N PRO A 155 -11.65 -8.56 -6.42
CA PRO A 155 -12.22 -7.64 -7.39
C PRO A 155 -12.71 -6.39 -6.66
N THR A 156 -12.33 -5.21 -7.14
CA THR A 156 -12.65 -3.93 -6.50
C THR A 156 -13.59 -3.08 -7.33
N ASP A 157 -13.66 -3.29 -8.65
CA ASP A 157 -14.49 -2.48 -9.53
C ASP A 157 -14.89 -3.22 -10.80
N ILE A 158 -16.07 -2.90 -11.34
CA ILE A 158 -16.57 -3.33 -12.66
C ILE A 158 -17.12 -2.09 -13.35
N LYS A 159 -16.42 -1.62 -14.37
CA LYS A 159 -16.83 -0.45 -15.15
C LYS A 159 -17.27 -0.86 -16.54
N ILE A 160 -18.37 -0.27 -16.99
CA ILE A 160 -18.79 -0.32 -18.38
C ILE A 160 -18.44 1.03 -18.99
N PRO A 161 -17.45 1.12 -19.90
CA PRO A 161 -17.08 2.36 -20.56
C PRO A 161 -18.28 3.04 -21.23
N LEU A 162 -18.29 4.37 -21.19
CA LEU A 162 -19.34 5.18 -21.83
C LEU A 162 -19.35 4.93 -23.34
N GLY A 163 -20.54 4.69 -23.92
CA GLY A 163 -20.73 4.49 -25.35
C GLY A 163 -21.41 3.16 -25.75
N GLY A 164 -21.80 2.33 -24.78
CA GLY A 164 -22.35 0.98 -25.03
C GLY A 164 -23.82 0.91 -25.45
N GLY A 165 -24.60 1.99 -25.36
CA GLY A 165 -25.99 1.99 -25.83
C GLY A 165 -26.62 3.38 -25.81
N GLY A 166 -27.74 3.54 -26.51
CA GLY A 166 -28.52 4.77 -26.50
C GLY A 166 -29.10 5.06 -25.11
N GLY A 167 -28.67 6.15 -24.50
CA GLY A 167 -29.13 6.70 -23.21
C GLY A 167 -28.57 8.12 -23.05
N ILE A 168 -29.27 9.01 -22.32
CA ILE A 168 -28.88 10.44 -22.21
C ILE A 168 -27.50 10.61 -21.55
N ASP A 169 -27.06 9.64 -20.75
CA ASP A 169 -25.75 9.60 -20.08
C ASP A 169 -24.69 8.78 -20.83
N GLY A 170 -25.00 8.27 -22.03
CA GLY A 170 -24.09 7.44 -22.83
C GLY A 170 -23.87 6.01 -22.32
N ARG A 171 -24.55 5.57 -21.24
CA ARG A 171 -24.37 4.22 -20.66
C ARG A 171 -25.23 3.15 -21.30
N GLY A 172 -26.09 3.52 -22.24
CA GLY A 172 -27.12 2.63 -22.80
C GLY A 172 -28.29 2.42 -21.88
N GLY A 173 -29.50 2.50 -22.44
CA GLY A 173 -30.68 2.00 -21.77
C GLY A 173 -30.45 0.54 -21.33
N ASN A 174 -31.13 0.13 -20.27
CA ASN A 174 -31.00 -1.18 -19.59
C ASN A 174 -31.32 -2.43 -20.46
N SER A 175 -31.29 -2.31 -21.79
CA SER A 175 -31.66 -3.34 -22.77
C SER A 175 -30.60 -3.54 -23.86
N THR A 176 -29.34 -3.20 -23.58
CA THR A 176 -28.21 -3.40 -24.52
C THR A 176 -27.08 -4.16 -23.86
N VAL A 177 -26.51 -5.15 -24.57
CA VAL A 177 -25.28 -5.84 -24.18
C VAL A 177 -24.09 -4.89 -24.44
N PRO A 178 -23.16 -4.69 -23.49
CA PRO A 178 -22.03 -3.79 -23.70
C PRO A 178 -20.99 -4.36 -24.68
N ASN A 179 -20.23 -3.47 -25.32
CA ASN A 179 -19.10 -3.84 -26.19
C ASN A 179 -17.85 -4.24 -25.41
N GLU A 180 -17.71 -3.77 -24.17
CA GLU A 180 -16.55 -4.03 -23.33
C GLU A 180 -16.90 -3.79 -21.85
N VAL A 181 -16.10 -4.39 -20.96
CA VAL A 181 -16.17 -4.22 -19.51
C VAL A 181 -14.75 -4.25 -18.95
N ASP A 182 -14.48 -3.31 -18.06
CA ASP A 182 -13.25 -3.22 -17.30
C ASP A 182 -13.48 -3.82 -15.91
N LEU A 183 -12.68 -4.83 -15.56
CA LEU A 183 -12.69 -5.48 -14.26
C LEU A 183 -11.38 -5.19 -13.52
N THR A 184 -11.46 -4.55 -12.37
CA THR A 184 -10.30 -4.18 -11.56
C THR A 184 -10.12 -5.15 -10.38
N TYR A 185 -8.88 -5.57 -10.14
CA TYR A 185 -8.47 -6.38 -8.99
C TYR A 185 -7.40 -5.68 -8.16
N ASP A 186 -7.59 -5.68 -6.84
CA ASP A 186 -6.53 -5.43 -5.87
C ASP A 186 -5.82 -6.76 -5.55
N VAL A 187 -4.52 -6.81 -5.85
CA VAL A 187 -3.65 -7.96 -5.60
C VAL A 187 -2.62 -7.58 -4.55
N ARG A 188 -2.64 -8.24 -3.38
CA ARG A 188 -1.63 -8.03 -2.34
C ARG A 188 -0.38 -8.84 -2.64
N THR A 189 0.67 -8.16 -3.09
CA THR A 189 1.93 -8.80 -3.44
C THR A 189 2.69 -9.24 -2.18
N LEU A 190 3.52 -10.27 -2.34
CA LEU A 190 4.37 -10.87 -1.32
C LEU A 190 5.85 -10.72 -1.72
N PRO A 191 6.80 -10.84 -0.78
CA PRO A 191 8.21 -10.66 -1.09
C PRO A 191 8.66 -11.56 -2.25
N GLY A 192 9.34 -10.97 -3.23
CA GLY A 192 9.78 -11.65 -4.46
C GLY A 192 8.83 -11.55 -5.65
N ASP A 193 7.60 -11.03 -5.47
CA ASP A 193 6.73 -10.74 -6.60
C ASP A 193 7.30 -9.61 -7.48
N THR A 194 7.18 -9.81 -8.79
CA THR A 194 7.52 -8.81 -9.82
C THR A 194 6.28 -8.45 -10.61
N GLN A 195 6.35 -7.38 -11.42
CA GLN A 195 5.23 -7.05 -12.30
C GLN A 195 4.88 -8.21 -13.24
N ASP A 196 5.89 -8.89 -13.77
CA ASP A 196 5.71 -10.04 -14.66
C ASP A 196 5.12 -11.24 -13.92
N SER A 197 5.58 -11.55 -12.71
CA SER A 197 5.07 -12.71 -11.96
C SER A 197 3.58 -12.57 -11.66
N ILE A 198 3.11 -11.35 -11.34
CA ILE A 198 1.70 -11.08 -11.09
C ILE A 198 0.86 -11.14 -12.38
N ILE A 199 1.35 -10.62 -13.52
CA ILE A 199 0.64 -10.74 -14.80
C ILE A 199 0.51 -12.21 -15.22
N GLN A 200 1.58 -13.00 -15.08
CA GLN A 200 1.53 -14.43 -15.37
C GLN A 200 0.59 -15.18 -14.43
N LEU A 201 0.56 -14.79 -13.16
CA LEU A 201 -0.38 -15.34 -12.19
C LEU A 201 -1.83 -15.10 -12.58
N VAL A 202 -2.19 -13.85 -12.87
CA VAL A 202 -3.55 -13.47 -13.29
C VAL A 202 -3.93 -14.21 -14.57
N ARG A 203 -3.03 -14.21 -15.57
CA ARG A 203 -3.26 -14.90 -16.85
C ARG A 203 -3.47 -16.40 -16.68
N GLY A 204 -2.58 -17.07 -15.93
CA GLY A 204 -2.68 -18.51 -15.68
C GLY A 204 -3.97 -18.91 -14.96
N ASN A 205 -4.44 -18.07 -14.03
CA ASN A 205 -5.71 -18.31 -13.34
C ASN A 205 -6.93 -18.07 -14.24
N MET A 206 -6.83 -17.20 -15.24
CA MET A 206 -7.90 -16.96 -16.20
C MET A 206 -8.00 -18.04 -17.29
N GLU A 207 -6.90 -18.73 -17.62
CA GLU A 207 -6.85 -19.67 -18.73
C GLU A 207 -7.98 -20.73 -18.73
N PRO A 208 -8.31 -21.42 -17.61
CA PRO A 208 -9.38 -22.41 -17.60
C PRO A 208 -10.77 -21.81 -17.85
N VAL A 209 -11.02 -20.59 -17.35
CA VAL A 209 -12.32 -19.93 -17.48
C VAL A 209 -12.48 -19.26 -18.84
N LEU A 210 -11.39 -18.77 -19.44
CA LEU A 210 -11.39 -18.31 -20.84
C LEU A 210 -11.68 -19.46 -21.80
N TYR A 211 -11.15 -20.65 -21.53
CA TYR A 211 -11.49 -21.84 -22.32
C TYR A 211 -12.98 -22.19 -22.24
N HIS A 212 -13.61 -22.05 -21.07
CA HIS A 212 -15.06 -22.24 -20.92
C HIS A 212 -15.85 -21.14 -21.65
N GLY A 213 -15.45 -19.88 -21.48
CA GLY A 213 -16.06 -18.72 -22.15
C GLY A 213 -16.06 -18.88 -23.67
N LYS A 214 -14.95 -19.32 -24.27
CA LYS A 214 -14.83 -19.59 -25.72
C LYS A 214 -15.78 -20.67 -26.22
N LYS A 215 -16.21 -21.62 -25.38
CA LYS A 215 -17.23 -22.62 -25.79
C LYS A 215 -18.62 -22.00 -25.91
N LEU A 216 -18.94 -21.04 -25.05
CA LEU A 216 -20.20 -20.30 -25.08
C LEU A 216 -20.19 -19.20 -26.13
N TYR A 217 -19.04 -18.58 -26.34
CA TYR A 217 -18.81 -17.48 -27.26
C TYR A 217 -17.60 -17.75 -28.16
N PRO A 218 -17.73 -18.55 -29.23
CA PRO A 218 -16.59 -18.89 -30.10
C PRO A 218 -15.89 -17.67 -30.73
N GLU A 219 -16.63 -16.57 -30.89
CA GLU A 219 -16.16 -15.30 -31.44
C GLU A 219 -15.56 -14.35 -30.39
N SER A 220 -15.43 -14.77 -29.12
CA SER A 220 -14.83 -13.94 -28.07
C SER A 220 -13.32 -13.83 -28.27
N THR A 221 -12.79 -12.61 -28.14
CA THR A 221 -11.34 -12.39 -28.05
C THR A 221 -10.87 -12.54 -26.61
N ASP A 222 -9.59 -12.89 -26.43
CA ASP A 222 -8.99 -12.96 -25.11
C ASP A 222 -8.94 -11.56 -24.47
N PRO A 223 -9.21 -11.43 -23.15
CA PRO A 223 -9.05 -10.18 -22.44
C PRO A 223 -7.61 -9.67 -22.47
N THR A 224 -7.41 -8.36 -22.42
CA THR A 224 -6.09 -7.79 -22.09
C THR A 224 -5.97 -7.63 -20.58
N ILE A 225 -4.74 -7.76 -20.09
CA ILE A 225 -4.40 -7.64 -18.68
C ILE A 225 -3.27 -6.61 -18.58
N GLU A 226 -3.51 -5.55 -17.85
CA GLU A 226 -2.53 -4.51 -17.60
C GLU A 226 -2.57 -4.02 -16.15
N TYR A 227 -1.58 -3.24 -15.76
CA TYR A 227 -1.64 -2.52 -14.49
C TYR A 227 -2.49 -1.28 -14.67
N ALA A 228 -3.38 -1.02 -13.71
CA ALA A 228 -3.97 0.31 -13.60
C ALA A 228 -2.84 1.33 -13.46
N SER A 229 -3.05 2.53 -14.01
CA SER A 229 -2.12 3.63 -13.88
C SER A 229 -2.85 4.86 -13.38
N ASP A 230 -2.10 5.72 -12.70
CA ASP A 230 -2.61 6.98 -12.21
C ASP A 230 -1.54 8.04 -12.47
N GLU A 231 -1.98 9.28 -12.48
CA GLU A 231 -1.10 10.42 -12.73
C GLU A 231 -1.44 11.57 -11.80
N CYS A 232 -0.39 12.26 -11.36
CA CYS A 232 -0.56 13.46 -10.56
C CYS A 232 0.50 14.49 -10.93
N THR A 233 0.19 15.75 -10.68
CA THR A 233 1.17 16.82 -10.72
C THR A 233 1.36 17.32 -9.30
N THR A 234 2.60 17.26 -8.81
CA THR A 234 2.94 17.75 -7.48
C THR A 234 2.72 19.26 -7.39
N PHE A 235 2.67 19.80 -6.17
CA PHE A 235 2.54 21.25 -5.96
C PHE A 235 3.71 22.08 -6.55
N THR A 236 4.85 21.44 -6.84
CA THR A 236 6.01 22.05 -7.50
C THR A 236 6.00 21.91 -9.02
N GLY A 237 4.97 21.28 -9.60
CA GLY A 237 4.82 21.11 -11.05
C GLY A 237 5.47 19.85 -11.62
N VAL A 238 5.96 18.92 -10.80
CA VAL A 238 6.49 17.64 -11.29
C VAL A 238 5.32 16.74 -11.66
N HIS A 239 5.24 16.36 -12.94
CA HIS A 239 4.24 15.40 -13.42
C HIS A 239 4.75 13.97 -13.24
N LEU A 240 3.96 13.14 -12.58
CA LEU A 240 4.21 11.74 -12.30
C LEU A 240 3.12 10.91 -12.95
N LYS A 241 3.51 9.88 -13.70
CA LYS A 241 2.62 8.83 -14.21
C LYS A 241 3.22 7.49 -13.85
N GLN A 242 2.50 6.68 -13.09
CA GLN A 242 3.01 5.42 -12.57
C GLN A 242 1.96 4.33 -12.66
N SER A 243 2.41 3.11 -12.94
CA SER A 243 1.60 1.91 -12.75
C SER A 243 1.36 1.69 -11.26
N LYS A 244 0.16 1.26 -10.88
CA LYS A 244 -0.20 0.87 -9.52
C LYS A 244 0.41 -0.48 -9.16
N PHE A 245 1.72 -0.48 -8.94
CA PHE A 245 2.49 -1.62 -8.46
C PHE A 245 3.49 -1.17 -7.40
N ALA A 246 3.35 -1.72 -6.20
CA ALA A 246 4.22 -1.52 -5.06
C ALA A 246 4.70 -2.91 -4.57
N PRO A 247 6.01 -3.20 -4.58
CA PRO A 247 6.52 -4.49 -4.13
C PRO A 247 6.46 -4.63 -2.60
N ALA A 248 6.29 -5.87 -2.15
CA ALA A 248 6.41 -6.25 -0.76
C ALA A 248 7.87 -6.35 -0.32
N TRP A 249 8.13 -6.21 0.99
CA TRP A 249 9.46 -6.41 1.57
C TRP A 249 9.40 -7.23 2.84
N LYS A 250 10.52 -7.86 3.17
CA LYS A 250 10.77 -8.57 4.42
C LYS A 250 12.24 -8.38 4.79
N THR A 251 12.49 -8.24 6.09
CA THR A 251 13.80 -8.21 6.72
C THR A 251 13.84 -9.36 7.72
N GLU A 252 14.93 -10.14 7.70
CA GLU A 252 15.05 -11.32 8.55
C GLU A 252 15.30 -10.95 10.02
N GLU A 253 14.87 -11.81 10.94
CA GLU A 253 14.94 -11.51 12.37
C GLU A 253 16.36 -11.40 12.95
N ASP A 254 17.33 -11.98 12.26
CA ASP A 254 18.75 -11.96 12.58
C ASP A 254 19.52 -10.84 11.85
N GLU A 255 18.87 -10.07 10.97
CA GLU A 255 19.47 -8.86 10.41
C GLU A 255 19.77 -7.83 11.50
N GLU A 256 20.88 -7.11 11.31
CA GLU A 256 21.43 -6.20 12.31
C GLU A 256 20.40 -5.16 12.78
N ILE A 257 19.64 -4.57 11.84
CA ILE A 257 18.63 -3.57 12.16
C ILE A 257 17.58 -4.11 13.13
N VAL A 258 17.16 -5.38 12.97
CA VAL A 258 16.13 -5.99 13.81
C VAL A 258 16.70 -6.30 15.18
N VAL A 259 17.91 -6.87 15.24
CA VAL A 259 18.59 -7.19 16.49
C VAL A 259 18.83 -5.93 17.33
N ARG A 260 19.32 -4.85 16.70
CA ARG A 260 19.58 -3.57 17.38
C ARG A 260 18.29 -2.86 17.76
N ALA A 261 17.25 -2.91 16.92
CA ALA A 261 15.93 -2.37 17.26
C ALA A 261 15.30 -3.07 18.47
N LYS A 262 15.34 -4.42 18.52
CA LYS A 262 14.87 -5.20 19.68
C LYS A 262 15.59 -4.77 20.96
N LYS A 263 16.92 -4.61 20.91
CA LYS A 263 17.72 -4.14 22.05
C LYS A 263 17.35 -2.72 22.46
N GLY A 264 17.14 -1.82 21.50
CA GLY A 264 16.78 -0.43 21.75
C GLY A 264 15.40 -0.29 22.40
N LEU A 265 14.43 -1.07 21.92
CA LEU A 265 13.09 -1.15 22.51
C LEU A 265 13.13 -1.69 23.95
N ALA A 266 13.93 -2.75 24.19
CA ALA A 266 14.12 -3.29 25.53
C ALA A 266 14.69 -2.23 26.51
N ALA A 267 15.73 -1.51 26.07
CA ALA A 267 16.35 -0.45 26.87
C ALA A 267 15.39 0.72 27.15
N ALA A 268 14.46 1.00 26.23
CA ALA A 268 13.39 1.98 26.41
C ALA A 268 12.23 1.50 27.32
N GLY A 269 12.28 0.25 27.80
CA GLY A 269 11.24 -0.36 28.64
C GLY A 269 9.95 -0.66 27.87
N LEU A 270 10.03 -0.86 26.55
CA LEU A 270 8.89 -1.16 25.69
C LEU A 270 8.80 -2.66 25.40
N PRO A 271 7.58 -3.20 25.22
CA PRO A 271 7.41 -4.58 24.76
C PRO A 271 8.01 -4.75 23.35
N ILE A 272 8.51 -5.96 23.09
CA ILE A 272 9.05 -6.32 21.77
C ILE A 272 8.05 -7.26 21.12
N GLU A 273 7.23 -6.71 20.23
CA GLU A 273 6.25 -7.45 19.46
C GLU A 273 6.62 -7.38 17.99
N ILE A 274 6.91 -8.54 17.38
CA ILE A 274 7.23 -8.61 15.96
C ILE A 274 5.94 -8.64 15.16
N GLY A 275 5.87 -7.79 14.14
CA GLY A 275 4.71 -7.67 13.27
C GLY A 275 5.07 -7.49 11.81
N ALA A 276 4.05 -7.15 11.04
CA ALA A 276 4.17 -6.77 9.64
C ALA A 276 3.06 -5.78 9.28
N TYR A 277 3.30 -4.94 8.28
CA TYR A 277 2.25 -4.11 7.70
C TYR A 277 1.37 -4.95 6.77
N SER A 278 0.07 -4.90 7.02
CA SER A 278 -0.93 -5.57 6.18
C SER A 278 -1.22 -4.82 4.87
N PHE A 279 -0.75 -3.58 4.78
CA PHE A 279 -0.93 -2.60 3.71
C PHE A 279 0.43 -2.15 3.16
N CYS A 280 0.43 -1.25 2.18
CA CYS A 280 1.63 -0.74 1.54
C CYS A 280 2.08 0.57 2.16
N THR A 281 3.37 0.83 2.10
CA THR A 281 4.01 2.06 2.56
C THR A 281 5.10 2.43 1.57
N ASP A 282 5.68 3.62 1.73
CA ASP A 282 6.89 4.04 1.03
C ASP A 282 8.07 3.05 1.13
N GLY A 283 8.08 2.14 2.12
CA GLY A 283 9.05 1.04 2.20
C GLY A 283 9.15 0.18 0.92
N SER A 284 8.10 0.16 0.08
CA SER A 284 8.14 -0.46 -1.24
C SER A 284 9.24 0.12 -2.15
N GLY A 285 9.62 1.39 -1.97
CA GLY A 285 10.73 2.02 -2.70
C GLY A 285 12.08 1.39 -2.41
N VAL A 286 12.26 0.75 -1.24
CA VAL A 286 13.52 0.09 -0.84
C VAL A 286 13.82 -1.13 -1.71
N VAL A 287 12.79 -1.88 -2.12
CA VAL A 287 12.95 -3.02 -3.01
C VAL A 287 13.57 -2.56 -4.33
N LYS A 288 13.00 -1.49 -4.92
CA LYS A 288 13.53 -0.93 -6.17
C LYS A 288 14.91 -0.32 -5.99
N TYR A 289 15.18 0.30 -4.84
CA TYR A 289 16.49 0.84 -4.53
C TYR A 289 17.57 -0.26 -4.48
N ARG A 290 17.30 -1.39 -3.81
CA ARG A 290 18.21 -2.55 -3.74
C ARG A 290 18.46 -3.18 -5.12
N GLU A 291 17.47 -3.19 -6.01
CA GLU A 291 17.68 -3.63 -7.41
C GLU A 291 18.64 -2.70 -8.18
N LEU A 292 18.52 -1.39 -7.96
CA LEU A 292 19.34 -0.38 -8.65
C LEU A 292 20.73 -0.20 -8.01
N SER A 293 20.90 -0.61 -6.76
CA SER A 293 22.13 -0.46 -5.98
C SER A 293 22.37 -1.72 -5.15
N PRO A 294 22.68 -2.87 -5.80
CA PRO A 294 22.82 -4.16 -5.12
C PRO A 294 23.97 -4.21 -4.11
N GLU A 295 24.91 -3.28 -4.18
CA GLU A 295 25.99 -3.10 -3.21
C GLU A 295 25.56 -2.39 -1.93
N ALA A 296 24.38 -1.75 -1.91
CA ALA A 296 23.88 -1.03 -0.74
C ALA A 296 23.33 -2.03 0.29
N ASN A 297 23.93 -2.06 1.48
CA ASN A 297 23.42 -2.83 2.62
C ASN A 297 22.30 -2.07 3.34
N CYS A 298 21.24 -1.72 2.60
CA CYS A 298 20.14 -0.91 3.10
C CYS A 298 19.08 -1.80 3.76
N GLN A 299 19.00 -1.82 5.09
CA GLN A 299 18.03 -2.62 5.87
C GLN A 299 16.82 -1.76 6.30
N ILE A 300 15.65 -2.37 6.45
CA ILE A 300 14.39 -1.66 6.70
C ILE A 300 13.58 -2.34 7.81
N ILE A 301 12.99 -1.53 8.69
CA ILE A 301 11.96 -1.93 9.64
C ILE A 301 10.83 -0.90 9.64
N GLY A 302 9.68 -1.28 10.19
CA GLY A 302 8.57 -0.40 10.51
C GLY A 302 8.40 -0.26 12.01
N PHE A 303 8.15 0.96 12.47
CA PHE A 303 7.82 1.25 13.86
C PHE A 303 7.09 2.60 13.93
N GLY A 304 5.86 2.60 14.42
CA GLY A 304 5.06 3.81 14.51
C GLY A 304 3.96 3.73 15.56
N PRO A 305 3.51 4.89 16.07
CA PRO A 305 2.34 4.97 16.93
C PRO A 305 1.06 4.70 16.13
N SER A 306 -0.06 4.56 16.83
CA SER A 306 -1.41 4.44 16.23
C SER A 306 -1.72 3.10 15.58
N GLN A 307 -3.00 2.89 15.31
CA GLN A 307 -3.56 1.65 14.74
C GLN A 307 -3.84 1.81 13.26
N GLU A 308 -3.61 0.75 12.50
CA GLU A 308 -3.90 0.69 11.05
C GLU A 308 -5.38 1.01 10.76
N SER A 309 -6.29 0.58 11.65
CA SER A 309 -7.74 0.75 11.52
C SER A 309 -8.23 2.20 11.63
N LEU A 310 -7.40 3.12 12.12
CA LEU A 310 -7.74 4.55 12.22
C LEU A 310 -7.44 5.30 10.93
N ALA A 311 -6.52 4.79 10.10
CA ALA A 311 -6.20 5.37 8.80
C ALA A 311 -7.45 5.45 7.91
N HIS A 312 -7.53 6.51 7.13
CA HIS A 312 -8.60 6.77 6.16
C HIS A 312 -10.03 6.87 6.72
N THR A 313 -10.21 6.95 8.04
CA THR A 313 -11.52 7.08 8.68
C THR A 313 -11.94 8.54 8.92
N THR A 314 -13.22 8.76 9.25
CA THR A 314 -13.70 10.01 9.87
C THR A 314 -13.37 10.00 11.35
N ASN A 315 -13.17 11.18 11.95
CA ASN A 315 -12.72 11.30 13.35
C ASN A 315 -11.38 10.57 13.61
N GLU A 316 -10.51 10.52 12.60
CA GLU A 316 -9.15 10.00 12.73
C GLU A 316 -8.44 10.74 13.86
N TYR A 317 -7.75 9.97 14.70
CA TYR A 317 -6.95 10.49 15.79
C TYR A 317 -5.71 9.65 16.01
N ILE A 318 -4.78 10.20 16.77
CA ILE A 318 -3.65 9.48 17.35
C ILE A 318 -3.66 9.63 18.88
N SER A 319 -3.37 8.53 19.59
CA SER A 319 -3.25 8.55 21.04
C SER A 319 -1.95 9.23 21.45
N LEU A 320 -2.05 10.19 22.38
CA LEU A 320 -0.87 10.86 22.94
C LEU A 320 -0.01 9.89 23.78
N ASP A 321 -0.59 8.82 24.32
CA ASP A 321 0.15 7.77 25.03
C ASP A 321 0.93 6.90 24.04
N GLU A 322 0.35 6.61 22.88
CA GLU A 322 1.05 5.90 21.79
C GLU A 322 2.17 6.76 21.20
N MET A 323 1.95 8.07 21.00
CA MET A 323 3.03 8.99 20.62
C MET A 323 4.16 9.00 21.63
N GLN A 324 3.86 8.96 22.94
CA GLN A 324 4.88 8.91 23.98
C GLN A 324 5.67 7.59 23.97
N LYS A 325 5.02 6.46 23.72
CA LYS A 325 5.69 5.17 23.55
C LYS A 325 6.58 5.18 22.30
N ALA A 326 6.04 5.61 21.16
CA ALA A 326 6.80 5.71 19.92
C ALA A 326 7.98 6.68 20.06
N PHE A 327 7.81 7.78 20.79
CA PHE A 327 8.89 8.72 21.07
C PHE A 327 10.10 8.01 21.73
N LYS A 328 9.83 7.22 22.78
CA LYS A 328 10.85 6.42 23.48
C LYS A 328 11.43 5.33 22.59
N GLY A 329 10.58 4.68 21.79
CA GLY A 329 10.98 3.61 20.89
C GLY A 329 11.92 4.11 19.79
N TYR A 330 11.60 5.21 19.12
CA TYR A 330 12.50 5.83 18.14
C TYR A 330 13.85 6.20 18.75
N ALA A 331 13.85 6.84 19.93
CA ALA A 331 15.09 7.17 20.62
C ALA A 331 15.90 5.91 20.95
N GLY A 332 15.28 4.88 21.53
CA GLY A 332 15.95 3.63 21.88
C GLY A 332 16.52 2.88 20.67
N ILE A 333 15.73 2.74 19.60
CA ILE A 333 16.16 2.07 18.36
C ILE A 333 17.35 2.82 17.75
N VAL A 334 17.23 4.13 17.54
CA VAL A 334 18.27 4.92 16.87
C VAL A 334 19.52 5.04 17.74
N SER A 335 19.39 5.17 19.06
CA SER A 335 20.53 5.09 19.98
C SER A 335 21.31 3.79 19.80
N GLU A 336 20.63 2.65 19.72
CA GLU A 336 21.31 1.37 19.51
C GLU A 336 21.90 1.26 18.11
N LEU A 337 21.29 1.82 17.06
CA LEU A 337 21.80 1.80 15.66
C LEU A 337 23.01 2.71 15.44
N LEU A 338 23.14 3.79 16.20
CA LEU A 338 24.20 4.79 16.02
C LEU A 338 25.28 4.74 17.10
N ARG A 339 25.11 3.92 18.14
CA ARG A 339 26.10 3.81 19.23
C ARG A 339 27.48 3.43 18.66
N LEU A 340 28.48 4.24 19.01
CA LEU A 340 29.88 3.93 18.71
C LEU A 340 30.32 2.70 19.53
N SER A 341 31.00 1.76 18.87
CA SER A 341 31.50 0.52 19.46
C SER A 341 32.58 0.74 20.50
#